data_AF-A0A199Y9I3-F1
#
_entry.id   AF-A0A199Y9I3-F1
#
_cell.length_a   1.000
_cell.length_b   1.000
_cell.length_c   1.000
_cell.angle_alpha   90.00
_cell.angle_beta   90.00
_cell.angle_gamma   90.00
#
_symmetry.space_group_name_H-M   'P 1'
#
loop_
_entity.id
_entity.type
_entity.pdbx_description
1 polymer ?
#
loop_
_entity_poly.entity_id
_entity_poly.type
_entity_poly.pdbx_seq_one_letter_code
_entity_poly.pdbx_strand_id
1 'polypeptide(L)'
;MTNAHTDKYSAGEQGLGYIYQARLSLLHLLQLPEDTTVCLEKDDDLDFIATDGGKSLASLKHKAVGDKLTDLSTDFWKSVNIWLLRYKRDGRAASNLRFFLFTTGTVSSDSFLAGLLPDRPVASGDAATLAQLANEALSKSRSKLITPIAVLFNELSDSEKQDFLERVLILDGSPRIVDIPTIIRDKHMRSIRREHREFVFQRLEGWWTDAVIKHLTGARPEGIFGYEVSDKLSSFAEEYKADNLPITFRGKLPADEIDTDSDPRLFVAQLREIGISSNRIRSAILDYYRAFEQRSAWARENLLVLGEVEEYEDRLTDEWGRYKDVAFEKLTDDSAEDALREAGATLYNWAEFETGKIESLRIRARVTEPYVLRGSFHILADSTPGPKVYWHPRFLDRLGNVLGVAS
;
A
#
# COMPACT_ATOMS: atom_id res chain seq x y z
N MET A 1 10.73 -34.61 9.33
CA MET A 1 12.07 -34.44 8.72
C MET A 1 11.98 -34.83 7.27
N THR A 2 11.80 -33.88 6.38
CA THR A 2 11.93 -34.06 4.93
C THR A 2 13.11 -33.20 4.52
N ASN A 3 14.24 -33.84 4.21
CA ASN A 3 15.36 -33.18 3.54
C ASN A 3 14.86 -32.72 2.19
N ALA A 4 14.43 -31.46 2.09
CA ALA A 4 14.21 -30.83 0.81
C ALA A 4 15.58 -30.79 0.11
N HIS A 5 15.73 -31.57 -0.97
CA HIS A 5 16.84 -31.39 -1.90
C HIS A 5 16.76 -29.94 -2.40
N THR A 6 17.61 -29.06 -1.86
CA THR A 6 17.81 -27.73 -2.38
C THR A 6 18.47 -27.87 -3.74
N ASP A 7 17.69 -27.71 -4.81
CA ASP A 7 18.21 -27.59 -6.17
C ASP A 7 19.26 -26.46 -6.18
N LYS A 8 20.47 -26.77 -6.66
CA LYS A 8 21.58 -25.81 -6.76
C LYS A 8 21.28 -24.64 -7.72
N TYR A 9 20.24 -24.76 -8.55
CA TYR A 9 19.73 -23.70 -9.41
C TYR A 9 18.50 -22.98 -8.84
N SER A 10 18.05 -23.34 -7.63
CA SER A 10 16.94 -22.66 -6.97
C SER A 10 17.31 -21.22 -6.63
N ALA A 11 16.58 -20.26 -7.20
CA ALA A 11 16.73 -18.84 -6.92
C ALA A 11 15.86 -18.36 -5.74
N GLY A 12 15.12 -19.26 -5.09
CA GLY A 12 14.13 -18.89 -4.06
C GLY A 12 14.73 -18.14 -2.87
N GLU A 13 15.86 -18.61 -2.33
CA GLU A 13 16.52 -17.96 -1.19
C GLU A 13 17.12 -16.61 -1.57
N GLN A 14 17.70 -16.49 -2.77
CA GLN A 14 18.25 -15.24 -3.28
C GLN A 14 17.14 -14.22 -3.51
N GLY A 15 16.06 -14.61 -4.18
CA GLY A 15 14.89 -13.77 -4.40
C GLY A 15 14.28 -13.28 -3.09
N LEU A 16 14.20 -14.15 -2.07
CA LEU A 16 13.71 -13.77 -0.75
C LEU A 16 14.62 -12.73 -0.06
N GLY A 17 15.93 -12.82 -0.28
CA GLY A 17 16.90 -11.84 0.22
C GLY A 17 16.61 -10.43 -0.28
N TYR A 18 16.39 -10.26 -1.59
CA TYR A 18 16.07 -8.95 -2.18
C TYR A 18 14.71 -8.40 -1.71
N ILE A 19 13.69 -9.26 -1.60
CA ILE A 19 12.37 -8.83 -1.08
C ILE A 19 12.49 -8.47 0.41
N TYR A 20 13.34 -9.17 1.17
CA TYR A 20 13.60 -8.84 2.57
C TYR A 20 14.24 -7.46 2.73
N GLN A 21 15.19 -7.08 1.88
CA GLN A 21 15.76 -5.73 1.88
C GLN A 21 14.68 -4.66 1.69
N ALA A 22 13.80 -4.83 0.70
CA ALA A 22 12.70 -3.90 0.45
C ALA A 22 11.74 -3.79 1.64
N ARG A 23 11.33 -4.91 2.26
CA ARG A 23 10.40 -4.86 3.40
C ARG A 23 11.04 -4.32 4.68
N LEU A 24 12.28 -4.71 4.96
CA LEU A 24 12.96 -4.28 6.18
C LEU A 24 13.30 -2.79 6.13
N SER A 25 13.68 -2.26 4.96
CA SER A 25 13.88 -0.81 4.79
C SER A 25 12.60 -0.01 5.03
N LEU A 26 11.43 -0.47 4.56
CA LEU A 26 10.15 0.17 4.88
C LEU A 26 9.88 0.22 6.39
N LEU A 27 10.11 -0.90 7.10
CA LEU A 27 9.96 -0.94 8.55
C LEU A 27 10.89 0.06 9.25
N HIS A 28 12.15 0.17 8.81
CA HIS A 28 13.09 1.10 9.40
C HIS A 28 12.76 2.56 9.09
N LEU A 29 12.30 2.90 7.89
CA LEU A 29 11.83 4.26 7.61
C LEU A 29 10.65 4.68 8.51
N LEU A 30 9.81 3.73 8.95
CA LEU A 30 8.74 3.99 9.92
C LEU A 30 9.21 4.10 11.38
N GLN A 31 10.49 3.79 11.66
CA GLN A 31 11.09 3.81 13.00
C GLN A 31 12.11 4.94 13.17
N LEU A 32 12.75 5.33 12.07
CA LEU A 32 13.76 6.38 12.02
C LEU A 32 13.10 7.76 11.82
N PRO A 33 13.84 8.85 12.04
CA PRO A 33 13.39 10.19 11.69
C PRO A 33 12.93 10.29 10.23
N GLU A 34 11.85 11.03 9.97
CA GLU A 34 11.22 11.14 8.65
C GLU A 34 12.14 11.77 7.58
N ASP A 35 13.13 12.53 8.00
CA ASP A 35 14.15 13.14 7.15
C ASP A 35 15.27 12.18 6.74
N THR A 36 15.25 10.93 7.24
CA THR A 36 16.15 9.86 6.83
C THR A 36 15.83 9.41 5.40
N THR A 37 16.87 9.30 4.58
CA THR A 37 16.79 8.70 3.24
C THR A 37 17.33 7.28 3.26
N VAL A 38 16.70 6.36 2.53
CA VAL A 38 17.25 5.04 2.24
C VAL A 38 17.61 4.90 0.76
N CYS A 39 18.80 4.37 0.47
CA CYS A 39 19.15 3.84 -0.84
C CYS A 39 19.27 2.32 -0.73
N LEU A 40 18.87 1.59 -1.78
CA LEU A 40 19.01 0.14 -1.86
C LEU A 40 20.08 -0.19 -2.89
N GLU A 41 20.93 -1.17 -2.59
CA GLU A 41 21.97 -1.68 -3.50
C GLU A 41 22.93 -0.58 -4.00
N LYS A 42 23.41 0.28 -3.08
CA LYS A 42 24.30 1.41 -3.41
C LYS A 42 25.73 1.18 -2.93
N ASP A 43 26.06 1.48 -1.67
CA ASP A 43 27.37 1.13 -1.10
C ASP A 43 27.34 -0.23 -0.37
N ASP A 44 26.17 -0.66 0.10
CA ASP A 44 25.82 -1.99 0.62
C ASP A 44 24.35 -2.35 0.28
N ASP A 45 23.80 -3.42 0.89
CA ASP A 45 22.41 -3.87 0.73
C ASP A 45 21.43 -2.70 0.95
N LEU A 46 21.61 -1.94 2.05
CA LEU A 46 20.89 -0.70 2.34
C LEU A 46 21.86 0.39 2.83
N ASP A 47 21.68 1.62 2.33
CA ASP A 47 22.36 2.81 2.84
C ASP A 47 21.31 3.72 3.50
N PHE A 48 21.46 4.05 4.79
CA PHE A 48 20.66 5.08 5.45
C PHE A 48 21.46 6.37 5.57
N ILE A 49 20.86 7.49 5.16
CA ILE A 49 21.48 8.81 5.15
C ILE A 49 20.62 9.71 6.03
N ALA A 50 21.21 10.18 7.14
CA ALA A 50 20.61 11.16 8.03
C ALA A 50 20.85 12.57 7.52
N THR A 51 20.01 13.52 7.96
CA THR A 51 20.05 14.92 7.51
C THR A 51 21.31 15.67 7.96
N ASP A 52 21.94 15.22 9.05
CA ASP A 52 23.24 15.73 9.52
C ASP A 52 24.42 15.21 8.67
N GLY A 53 24.15 14.43 7.63
CA GLY A 53 25.14 13.81 6.75
C GLY A 53 25.65 12.46 7.25
N GLY A 54 25.20 11.98 8.42
CA GLY A 54 25.52 10.65 8.93
C GLY A 54 25.12 9.55 7.95
N LYS A 55 26.08 8.69 7.57
CA LYS A 55 25.84 7.60 6.62
C LYS A 55 26.04 6.24 7.28
N SER A 56 25.02 5.40 7.17
CA SER A 56 24.98 4.06 7.73
C SER A 56 24.87 3.03 6.61
N LEU A 57 25.84 2.11 6.52
CA LEU A 57 25.81 1.00 5.58
C LEU A 57 25.30 -0.24 6.31
N ALA A 58 24.24 -0.84 5.78
CA ALA A 58 23.55 -1.95 6.39
C ALA A 58 23.61 -3.17 5.49
N SER A 59 24.11 -4.28 6.03
CA SER A 59 24.10 -5.58 5.38
C SER A 59 23.08 -6.49 6.03
N LEU A 60 22.28 -7.18 5.22
CA LEU A 60 21.12 -7.95 5.67
C LEU A 60 21.38 -9.46 5.49
N LYS A 61 21.03 -10.25 6.51
CA LYS A 61 21.17 -11.71 6.52
C LYS A 61 19.86 -12.35 7.00
N HIS A 62 19.09 -12.87 6.05
CA HIS A 62 17.90 -13.66 6.36
C HIS A 62 18.28 -15.14 6.50
N LYS A 63 18.19 -15.66 7.71
CA LYS A 63 18.73 -16.96 8.13
C LYS A 63 17.63 -17.92 8.58
N ALA A 64 17.98 -19.20 8.74
CA ALA A 64 17.04 -20.18 9.30
C ALA A 64 16.78 -19.89 10.79
N VAL A 65 15.65 -20.36 11.31
CA VAL A 65 15.34 -20.23 12.74
C VAL A 65 16.38 -21.00 13.56
N GLY A 66 16.95 -20.34 14.57
CA GLY A 66 17.97 -20.93 15.44
C GLY A 66 19.40 -20.74 14.96
N ASP A 67 19.63 -20.14 13.79
CA ASP A 67 20.99 -19.83 13.31
C ASP A 67 21.73 -18.90 14.28
N LYS A 68 23.00 -19.21 14.50
CA LYS A 68 23.88 -18.48 15.43
C LYS A 68 25.04 -17.81 14.69
N LEU A 69 25.37 -16.59 15.12
CA LEU A 69 26.59 -15.90 14.72
C LEU A 69 27.67 -16.14 15.77
N THR A 70 28.84 -16.56 15.29
CA THR A 70 30.04 -16.87 16.08
C THR A 70 31.22 -16.09 15.51
N ASP A 71 32.35 -16.12 16.22
CA ASP A 71 33.55 -15.34 15.89
C ASP A 71 34.01 -15.45 14.42
N LEU A 72 33.81 -16.60 13.80
CA LEU A 72 34.24 -16.90 12.43
C LEU A 72 33.06 -17.10 11.46
N SER A 73 31.88 -16.60 11.80
CA SER A 73 30.71 -16.63 10.91
C SER A 73 31.01 -15.94 9.59
N THR A 74 30.89 -16.68 8.49
CA THR A 74 31.20 -16.22 7.14
C THR A 74 30.35 -15.03 6.72
N ASP A 75 29.08 -14.98 7.15
CA ASP A 75 28.16 -13.89 6.84
C ASP A 75 28.62 -12.55 7.44
N PHE A 76 29.11 -12.55 8.68
CA PHE A 76 29.68 -11.36 9.31
C PHE A 76 30.93 -10.88 8.58
N TRP A 77 31.89 -11.78 8.35
CA TRP A 77 33.16 -11.41 7.72
C TRP A 77 32.99 -10.96 6.26
N LYS A 78 32.03 -11.50 5.51
CA LYS A 78 31.68 -10.99 4.17
C LYS A 78 31.23 -9.53 4.21
N SER A 79 30.39 -9.16 5.18
CA SER A 79 29.97 -7.76 5.36
C SER A 79 31.15 -6.89 5.79
N VAL A 80 31.97 -7.34 6.75
CA VAL A 80 33.20 -6.65 7.17
C VAL A 80 34.15 -6.41 5.99
N ASN A 81 34.28 -7.34 5.06
CA ASN A 81 35.11 -7.15 3.87
C ASN A 81 34.66 -5.94 3.03
N ILE A 82 33.35 -5.81 2.79
CA ILE A 82 32.79 -4.67 2.05
C ILE A 82 33.02 -3.38 2.85
N TRP A 83 32.71 -3.40 4.15
CA TRP A 83 32.86 -2.25 5.03
C TRP A 83 34.30 -1.76 5.16
N LEU A 84 35.29 -2.65 5.23
CA LEU A 84 36.70 -2.28 5.26
C LEU A 84 37.12 -1.53 3.99
N LEU A 85 36.61 -1.93 2.82
CA LEU A 85 36.87 -1.23 1.57
C LEU A 85 36.25 0.17 1.59
N ARG A 86 35.03 0.32 2.11
CA ARG A 86 34.35 1.63 2.25
C ARG A 86 35.04 2.53 3.27
N TYR A 87 35.37 1.98 4.44
CA TYR A 87 36.11 2.67 5.49
C TYR A 87 37.45 3.20 4.98
N LYS A 88 38.21 2.40 4.24
CA LYS A 88 39.48 2.84 3.63
C LYS A 88 39.27 3.89 2.54
N ARG A 89 38.29 3.70 1.65
CA ARG A 89 37.94 4.65 0.58
C ARG A 89 37.61 6.03 1.15
N ASP A 90 36.88 6.08 2.26
CA ASP A 90 36.27 7.30 2.79
C ASP A 90 37.09 7.95 3.92
N GLY A 91 38.39 7.65 4.00
CA GLY A 91 39.31 8.35 4.91
C GLY A 91 39.40 7.75 6.32
N ARG A 92 38.98 6.50 6.51
CA ARG A 92 39.13 5.72 7.75
C ARG A 92 38.50 6.43 8.95
N ALA A 93 39.28 6.70 10.00
CA ALA A 93 38.81 7.33 11.23
C ALA A 93 38.22 8.73 11.00
N ALA A 94 38.60 9.41 9.90
CA ALA A 94 38.00 10.70 9.52
C ALA A 94 36.62 10.57 8.86
N SER A 95 36.23 9.36 8.41
CA SER A 95 34.89 9.11 7.87
C SER A 95 33.83 9.21 8.97
N ASN A 96 32.58 9.41 8.59
CA ASN A 96 31.42 9.33 9.48
C ASN A 96 30.60 8.05 9.26
N LEU A 97 31.17 7.06 8.56
CA LEU A 97 30.48 5.80 8.27
C LEU A 97 30.18 5.02 9.54
N ARG A 98 28.97 4.46 9.59
CA ARG A 98 28.54 3.43 10.54
C ARG A 98 28.15 2.17 9.79
N PHE A 99 28.30 1.02 10.44
CA PHE A 99 28.08 -0.28 9.81
C PHE A 99 27.08 -1.09 10.62
N PHE A 100 26.05 -1.62 9.97
CA PHE A 100 24.98 -2.37 10.62
C PHE A 100 24.86 -3.76 9.99
N LEU A 101 24.93 -4.81 10.82
CA LEU A 101 24.54 -6.15 10.40
C LEU A 101 23.12 -6.44 10.90
N PHE A 102 22.14 -6.48 10.00
CA PHE A 102 20.82 -6.98 10.31
C PHE A 102 20.78 -8.48 10.07
N THR A 103 20.48 -9.26 11.10
CA THR A 103 20.39 -10.71 10.96
C THR A 103 19.20 -11.27 11.72
N THR A 104 18.48 -12.21 11.11
CA THR A 104 17.42 -12.96 11.81
C THR A 104 18.01 -14.04 12.72
N GLY A 105 19.30 -14.35 12.59
CA GLY A 105 20.04 -15.19 13.53
C GLY A 105 20.34 -14.44 14.83
N THR A 106 20.89 -15.12 15.81
CA THR A 106 21.28 -14.51 17.09
C THR A 106 22.78 -14.67 17.34
N VAL A 107 23.40 -13.71 17.99
CA VAL A 107 24.82 -13.80 18.35
C VAL A 107 25.01 -14.79 19.49
N SER A 108 26.07 -15.60 19.42
CA SER A 108 26.45 -16.51 20.50
C SER A 108 27.03 -15.72 21.67
N SER A 109 26.62 -16.05 22.91
CA SER A 109 27.01 -15.29 24.10
C SER A 109 28.50 -15.39 24.45
N ASP A 110 29.18 -16.42 23.97
CA ASP A 110 30.62 -16.66 24.10
C ASP A 110 31.45 -16.05 22.97
N SER A 111 30.79 -15.42 21.99
CA SER A 111 31.46 -14.79 20.85
C SER A 111 31.88 -13.35 21.17
N PHE A 112 33.01 -12.91 20.62
CA PHE A 112 33.40 -11.49 20.71
C PHE A 112 32.38 -10.57 20.02
N LEU A 113 31.61 -11.10 19.06
CA LEU A 113 30.53 -10.39 18.39
C LEU A 113 29.45 -9.90 19.36
N ALA A 114 29.32 -10.50 20.55
CA ALA A 114 28.42 -10.01 21.59
C ALA A 114 28.77 -8.57 22.05
N GLY A 115 30.04 -8.18 21.92
CA GLY A 115 30.50 -6.81 22.15
C GLY A 115 30.08 -5.80 21.07
N LEU A 116 29.50 -6.28 19.97
CA LEU A 116 28.97 -5.46 18.86
C LEU A 116 27.43 -5.34 18.89
N LEU A 117 26.77 -5.84 19.94
CA LEU A 117 25.32 -5.67 20.13
C LEU A 117 24.99 -4.28 20.71
N PRO A 118 23.78 -3.73 20.50
CA PRO A 118 23.34 -2.44 21.05
C PRO A 118 23.47 -2.34 22.57
N ASP A 119 23.06 -3.40 23.28
CA ASP A 119 23.07 -3.49 24.73
C ASP A 119 24.40 -4.06 25.25
N ARG A 120 25.52 -3.51 24.76
CA ARG A 120 26.86 -3.98 25.13
C ARG A 120 27.01 -4.08 26.66
N PRO A 121 27.53 -5.18 27.21
CA PRO A 121 27.98 -5.19 28.60
C PRO A 121 29.07 -4.12 28.76
N VAL A 122 28.97 -3.26 29.76
CA VAL A 122 30.02 -2.27 30.05
C VAL A 122 31.31 -3.02 30.37
N ALA A 123 32.33 -2.85 29.53
CA ALA A 123 33.64 -3.46 29.73
C ALA A 123 34.24 -2.95 31.06
N SER A 124 34.55 -3.86 31.98
CA SER A 124 35.39 -3.57 33.15
C SER A 124 36.80 -3.19 32.67
N GLY A 125 37.51 -2.32 33.40
CA GLY A 125 38.77 -1.69 32.98
C GLY A 125 39.92 -2.62 32.52
N ASP A 126 39.84 -3.93 32.80
CA ASP A 126 40.82 -4.96 32.38
C ASP A 126 40.33 -5.85 31.21
N ALA A 127 39.19 -5.55 30.59
CA ALA A 127 38.66 -6.35 29.48
C ALA A 127 39.46 -6.14 28.18
N ALA A 128 39.71 -7.23 27.45
CA ALA A 128 40.36 -7.19 26.14
C ALA A 128 39.57 -6.31 25.15
N THR A 129 40.27 -5.56 24.31
CA THR A 129 39.62 -4.68 23.32
C THR A 129 38.97 -5.48 22.19
N LEU A 130 37.99 -4.88 21.50
CA LEU A 130 37.36 -5.51 20.32
C LEU A 130 38.41 -5.88 19.26
N ALA A 131 39.40 -5.01 19.04
CA ALA A 131 40.50 -5.29 18.12
C ALA A 131 41.35 -6.49 18.56
N GLN A 132 41.66 -6.64 19.85
CA GLN A 132 42.41 -7.79 20.37
C GLN A 132 41.63 -9.09 20.17
N LEU A 133 40.34 -9.10 20.54
CA LEU A 133 39.47 -10.26 20.40
C LEU A 133 39.27 -10.66 18.93
N ALA A 134 39.07 -9.68 18.04
CA ALA A 134 38.95 -9.92 16.61
C ALA A 134 40.26 -10.49 16.01
N ASN A 135 41.42 -9.95 16.38
CA ASN A 135 42.71 -10.49 15.92
C ASN A 135 42.92 -11.93 16.43
N GLU A 136 42.55 -12.23 17.68
CA GLU A 136 42.63 -13.58 18.23
C GLU A 136 41.73 -14.56 17.44
N ALA A 137 40.47 -14.20 17.19
CA ALA A 137 39.55 -14.98 16.38
C ALA A 137 40.12 -15.23 14.96
N LEU A 138 40.57 -14.17 14.29
CA LEU A 138 41.14 -14.25 12.95
C LEU A 138 42.38 -15.15 12.87
N SER A 139 43.23 -15.15 13.91
CA SER A 139 44.44 -15.99 13.97
C SER A 139 44.11 -17.49 13.99
N LYS A 140 42.92 -17.87 14.48
CA LYS A 140 42.43 -19.25 14.53
C LYS A 140 41.80 -19.69 13.21
N SER A 141 41.51 -18.75 12.30
CA SER A 141 40.81 -19.04 11.05
C SER A 141 41.70 -19.74 10.02
N ARG A 142 41.18 -20.81 9.42
CA ARG A 142 41.77 -21.50 8.25
C ARG A 142 40.91 -21.33 6.99
N SER A 143 39.90 -20.47 7.06
CA SER A 143 38.93 -20.30 5.98
C SER A 143 39.54 -19.53 4.82
N LYS A 144 39.51 -20.11 3.62
CA LYS A 144 39.93 -19.46 2.37
C LYS A 144 39.20 -18.13 2.10
N LEU A 145 38.00 -17.96 2.66
CA LEU A 145 37.23 -16.72 2.57
C LEU A 145 37.68 -15.67 3.57
N ILE A 146 37.97 -16.07 4.82
CA ILE A 146 38.28 -15.12 5.91
C ILE A 146 39.75 -14.70 5.87
N THR A 147 40.67 -15.57 5.43
CA THR A 147 42.11 -15.25 5.41
C THR A 147 42.43 -13.97 4.61
N PRO A 148 41.91 -13.74 3.39
CA PRO A 148 42.12 -12.47 2.68
C PRO A 148 41.55 -11.25 3.41
N ILE A 149 40.43 -11.42 4.12
CA ILE A 149 39.79 -10.35 4.90
C ILE A 149 40.64 -9.98 6.11
N ALA A 150 41.26 -10.98 6.75
CA ALA A 150 42.21 -10.76 7.83
C ALA A 150 43.43 -9.96 7.37
N VAL A 151 43.92 -10.20 6.14
CA VAL A 151 45.00 -9.38 5.54
C VAL A 151 44.56 -7.93 5.40
N LEU A 152 43.38 -7.68 4.81
CA LEU A 152 42.83 -6.33 4.68
C LEU A 152 42.63 -5.64 6.03
N PHE A 153 42.16 -6.36 7.04
CA PHE A 153 41.97 -5.85 8.40
C PHE A 153 43.32 -5.51 9.05
N ASN A 154 44.36 -6.30 8.80
CA ASN A 154 45.70 -6.09 9.34
C ASN A 154 46.50 -4.96 8.68
N GLU A 155 46.01 -4.37 7.58
CA GLU A 155 46.55 -3.12 7.04
C GLU A 155 46.18 -1.89 7.89
N LEU A 156 45.18 -2.01 8.76
CA LEU A 156 44.78 -0.96 9.69
C LEU A 156 45.70 -0.99 10.92
N SER A 157 45.99 0.19 11.48
CA SER A 157 46.63 0.30 12.80
C SER A 157 45.70 -0.22 13.91
N ASP A 158 46.23 -0.52 15.09
CA ASP A 158 45.40 -1.01 16.20
C ASP A 158 44.32 -0.02 16.63
N SER A 159 44.59 1.29 16.55
CA SER A 159 43.57 2.33 16.80
C SER A 159 42.51 2.38 15.70
N GLU A 160 42.90 2.24 14.43
CA GLU A 160 41.97 2.19 13.30
C GLU A 160 41.09 0.93 13.33
N LYS A 161 41.64 -0.21 13.76
CA LYS A 161 40.88 -1.46 13.97
C LYS A 161 39.83 -1.29 15.06
N GLN A 162 40.22 -0.66 16.17
CA GLN A 162 39.30 -0.40 17.27
C GLN A 162 38.19 0.56 16.85
N ASP A 163 38.53 1.71 16.24
CA ASP A 163 37.56 2.67 15.71
C ASP A 163 36.60 2.02 14.69
N PHE A 164 37.12 1.20 13.77
CA PHE A 164 36.31 0.48 12.81
C PHE A 164 35.29 -0.44 13.48
N LEU A 165 35.72 -1.27 14.44
CA LEU A 165 34.84 -2.21 15.13
C LEU A 165 33.82 -1.51 16.02
N GLU A 166 34.17 -0.37 16.64
CA GLU A 166 33.24 0.44 17.45
C GLU A 166 32.14 1.10 16.61
N ARG A 167 32.32 1.20 15.29
CA ARG A 167 31.29 1.66 14.34
C ARG A 167 30.38 0.55 13.84
N VAL A 168 30.71 -0.71 14.14
CA VAL A 168 29.92 -1.88 13.75
C VAL A 168 28.89 -2.20 14.82
N LEU A 169 27.64 -2.32 14.42
CA LEU A 169 26.54 -2.77 15.27
C LEU A 169 25.86 -3.99 14.65
N ILE A 170 25.63 -5.03 15.44
CA ILE A 170 24.86 -6.20 15.04
C ILE A 170 23.46 -6.11 15.63
N LEU A 171 22.46 -6.02 14.77
CA LEU A 171 21.04 -6.05 15.10
C LEU A 171 20.56 -7.49 14.88
N ASP A 172 20.84 -8.32 15.88
CA ASP A 172 20.48 -9.73 15.88
C ASP A 172 19.02 -9.95 16.27
N GLY A 173 18.48 -11.13 15.96
CA GLY A 173 17.06 -11.41 16.15
C GLY A 173 16.13 -10.47 15.38
N SER A 174 16.63 -9.86 14.29
CA SER A 174 15.82 -8.98 13.44
C SER A 174 14.55 -9.71 12.95
N PRO A 175 13.44 -8.99 12.75
CA PRO A 175 12.19 -9.58 12.30
C PRO A 175 12.35 -10.38 11.02
N ARG A 176 11.67 -11.53 10.91
CA ARG A 176 11.66 -12.29 9.66
C ARG A 176 10.73 -11.60 8.66
N ILE A 177 10.96 -11.84 7.38
CA ILE A 177 10.20 -11.20 6.29
C ILE A 177 8.68 -11.37 6.39
N VAL A 178 8.23 -12.50 6.96
CA VAL A 178 6.80 -12.83 7.14
C VAL A 178 6.17 -12.08 8.31
N ASP A 179 6.96 -11.63 9.28
CA ASP A 179 6.49 -10.95 10.49
C ASP A 179 6.40 -9.42 10.29
N ILE A 180 7.20 -8.88 9.36
CA ILE A 180 7.28 -7.42 9.08
C ILE A 180 5.89 -6.80 8.80
N PRO A 181 5.02 -7.36 7.93
CA PRO A 181 3.70 -6.79 7.68
C PRO A 181 2.87 -6.60 8.96
N THR A 182 2.85 -7.63 9.83
CA THR A 182 2.14 -7.57 11.11
C THR A 182 2.74 -6.53 12.04
N ILE A 183 4.08 -6.44 12.11
CA ILE A 183 4.77 -5.43 12.92
C ILE A 183 4.40 -4.02 12.48
N ILE A 184 4.40 -3.75 11.17
CA ILE A 184 4.03 -2.43 10.62
C ILE A 184 2.59 -2.10 11.00
N ARG A 185 1.63 -2.99 10.73
CA ARG A 185 0.22 -2.76 11.06
C ARG A 185 -0.01 -2.54 12.55
N ASP A 186 0.62 -3.32 13.42
CA ASP A 186 0.30 -3.31 14.85
C ASP A 186 1.04 -2.21 15.63
N LYS A 187 2.26 -1.86 15.20
CA LYS A 187 3.10 -0.87 15.88
C LYS A 187 3.06 0.51 15.23
N HIS A 188 3.01 0.59 13.91
CA HIS A 188 3.19 1.84 13.16
C HIS A 188 1.90 2.40 12.54
N MET A 189 0.81 1.63 12.50
CA MET A 189 -0.49 2.07 11.96
C MET A 189 -1.56 2.30 13.05
N ARG A 190 -1.15 2.71 14.26
CA ARG A 190 -2.05 2.79 15.41
C ARG A 190 -3.17 3.83 15.28
N SER A 191 -2.93 4.90 14.52
CA SER A 191 -3.93 5.94 14.19
C SER A 191 -5.01 5.45 13.23
N ILE A 192 -4.79 4.33 12.53
CA ILE A 192 -5.74 3.73 11.60
C ILE A 192 -6.59 2.70 12.35
N ARG A 193 -7.91 2.72 12.09
CA ARG A 193 -8.86 1.74 12.65
C ARG A 193 -8.43 0.32 12.30
N ARG A 194 -8.57 -0.61 13.26
CA ARG A 194 -7.95 -1.96 13.17
C ARG A 194 -8.41 -2.71 11.92
N GLU A 195 -9.70 -2.60 11.61
CA GLU A 195 -10.37 -3.17 10.44
C GLU A 195 -9.84 -2.65 9.09
N HIS A 196 -9.17 -1.49 9.06
CA HIS A 196 -8.67 -0.88 7.83
C HIS A 196 -7.15 -1.01 7.64
N ARG A 197 -6.41 -1.45 8.67
CA ARG A 197 -4.94 -1.51 8.64
C ARG A 197 -4.40 -2.42 7.54
N GLU A 198 -5.06 -3.54 7.26
CA GLU A 198 -4.64 -4.46 6.21
C GLU A 198 -4.73 -3.80 4.83
N PHE A 199 -5.86 -3.18 4.51
CA PHE A 199 -6.07 -2.50 3.23
C PHE A 199 -5.12 -1.33 3.04
N VAL A 200 -4.92 -0.52 4.08
CA VAL A 200 -3.94 0.59 4.03
C VAL A 200 -2.51 0.06 3.84
N PHE A 201 -2.14 -1.02 4.53
CA PHE A 201 -0.82 -1.64 4.38
C PHE A 201 -0.58 -2.17 2.97
N GLN A 202 -1.54 -2.89 2.37
CA GLN A 202 -1.40 -3.41 1.01
C GLN A 202 -1.17 -2.30 -0.02
N ARG A 203 -1.83 -1.16 0.15
CA ARG A 203 -1.63 0.02 -0.72
C ARG A 203 -0.28 0.68 -0.48
N LEU A 204 0.14 0.79 0.77
CA LEU A 204 1.47 1.29 1.12
C LEU A 204 2.56 0.38 0.55
N GLU A 205 2.45 -0.93 0.70
CA GLU A 205 3.41 -1.91 0.17
C GLU A 205 3.45 -1.89 -1.36
N GLY A 206 2.31 -1.74 -2.03
CA GLY A 206 2.23 -1.58 -3.48
C GLY A 206 2.96 -0.32 -3.97
N TRP A 207 2.73 0.83 -3.34
CA TRP A 207 3.47 2.06 -3.66
C TRP A 207 4.96 1.92 -3.34
N TRP A 208 5.31 1.35 -2.19
CA TRP A 208 6.69 1.15 -1.77
C TRP A 208 7.47 0.30 -2.76
N THR A 209 6.86 -0.78 -3.24
CA THR A 209 7.45 -1.66 -4.26
C THR A 209 7.77 -0.89 -5.55
N ASP A 210 6.85 -0.06 -6.03
CA ASP A 210 7.08 0.81 -7.19
C ASP A 210 8.21 1.83 -6.94
N ALA A 211 8.27 2.42 -5.74
CA ALA A 211 9.34 3.35 -5.36
C ALA A 211 10.71 2.67 -5.35
N VAL A 212 10.82 1.45 -4.82
CA VAL A 212 12.04 0.64 -4.83
C VAL A 212 12.45 0.30 -6.27
N ILE A 213 11.51 -0.10 -7.14
CA ILE A 213 11.80 -0.38 -8.56
C ILE A 213 12.36 0.87 -9.25
N LYS A 214 11.75 2.04 -9.03
CA LYS A 214 12.23 3.32 -9.59
C LYS A 214 13.64 3.68 -9.10
N HIS A 215 13.95 3.39 -7.84
CA HIS A 215 15.30 3.57 -7.30
C HIS A 215 16.31 2.64 -7.98
N LEU A 216 16.04 1.34 -8.02
CA LEU A 216 16.94 0.33 -8.60
C LEU A 216 17.13 0.49 -10.12
N THR A 217 16.15 1.05 -10.82
CA THR A 217 16.24 1.37 -12.26
C THR A 217 16.93 2.70 -12.54
N GLY A 218 17.36 3.45 -11.51
CA GLY A 218 18.01 4.74 -11.65
C GLY A 218 17.08 5.90 -12.01
N ALA A 219 15.76 5.67 -12.11
CA ALA A 219 14.77 6.74 -12.25
C ALA A 219 14.69 7.62 -11.00
N ARG A 220 15.26 7.15 -9.89
CA ARG A 220 15.27 7.82 -8.60
C ARG A 220 16.62 7.72 -7.87
N PRO A 221 17.68 8.37 -8.35
CA PRO A 221 19.05 8.16 -7.84
C PRO A 221 19.29 8.68 -6.41
N GLU A 222 18.46 9.59 -5.91
CA GLU A 222 18.58 10.23 -4.60
C GLU A 222 18.17 9.33 -3.42
N GLY A 223 17.46 8.22 -3.68
CA GLY A 223 16.90 7.36 -2.64
C GLY A 223 15.44 7.71 -2.31
N ILE A 224 14.90 7.05 -1.28
CA ILE A 224 13.51 7.21 -0.83
C ILE A 224 13.53 7.78 0.59
N PHE A 225 12.79 8.87 0.83
CA PHE A 225 12.75 9.55 2.12
C PHE A 225 11.67 8.98 3.03
N GLY A 226 11.91 9.02 4.34
CA GLY A 226 10.95 8.58 5.36
C GLY A 226 9.65 9.37 5.31
N TYR A 227 9.71 10.70 5.10
CA TYR A 227 8.51 11.56 5.05
C TYR A 227 7.57 11.16 3.92
N GLU A 228 8.07 10.61 2.81
CA GLU A 228 7.18 10.13 1.73
C GLU A 228 6.37 8.92 2.16
N VAL A 229 6.97 8.04 2.97
CA VAL A 229 6.25 6.91 3.57
C VAL A 229 5.14 7.44 4.48
N SER A 230 5.45 8.43 5.32
CA SER A 230 4.45 9.09 6.18
C SER A 230 3.34 9.77 5.38
N ASP A 231 3.68 10.53 4.33
CA ASP A 231 2.72 11.22 3.45
C ASP A 231 1.80 10.22 2.75
N LYS A 232 2.36 9.11 2.24
CA LYS A 232 1.58 8.07 1.57
C LYS A 232 0.71 7.30 2.55
N LEU A 233 1.24 6.96 3.72
CA LEU A 233 0.47 6.32 4.77
C LEU A 233 -0.72 7.20 5.20
N SER A 234 -0.48 8.50 5.41
CA SER A 234 -1.51 9.48 5.73
C SER A 234 -2.54 9.58 4.60
N SER A 235 -2.09 9.77 3.36
CA SER A 235 -2.98 9.85 2.18
C SER A 235 -3.86 8.61 2.04
N PHE A 236 -3.32 7.40 2.26
CA PHE A 236 -4.13 6.19 2.20
C PHE A 236 -5.07 6.07 3.39
N ALA A 237 -4.65 6.45 4.60
CA ALA A 237 -5.50 6.44 5.78
C ALA A 237 -6.71 7.38 5.65
N GLU A 238 -6.55 8.54 5.00
CA GLU A 238 -7.64 9.49 4.72
C GLU A 238 -8.78 8.90 3.88
N GLU A 239 -8.50 7.88 3.07
CA GLU A 239 -9.51 7.20 2.25
C GLU A 239 -10.43 6.28 3.08
N TYR A 240 -10.01 5.90 4.30
CA TYR A 240 -10.74 5.00 5.20
C TYR A 240 -11.32 5.73 6.43
N LYS A 241 -11.43 7.06 6.38
CA LYS A 241 -12.13 7.83 7.42
C LYS A 241 -13.65 7.64 7.34
N ALA A 242 -14.34 7.94 8.44
CA ALA A 242 -15.78 7.79 8.54
C ALA A 242 -16.58 8.66 7.56
N ASP A 243 -15.99 9.74 7.04
CA ASP A 243 -16.56 10.66 6.07
C ASP A 243 -16.12 10.39 4.62
N ASN A 244 -15.38 9.30 4.38
CA ASN A 244 -14.80 8.96 3.08
C ASN A 244 -14.87 7.45 2.78
N LEU A 245 -14.67 7.09 1.52
CA LEU A 245 -14.51 5.71 1.07
C LEU A 245 -13.45 5.65 -0.05
N PRO A 246 -12.63 4.59 -0.14
CA PRO A 246 -11.59 4.48 -1.16
C PRO A 246 -12.20 4.33 -2.55
N ILE A 247 -11.59 4.97 -3.54
CA ILE A 247 -12.10 5.02 -4.93
C ILE A 247 -11.22 4.18 -5.84
N THR A 248 -11.79 3.11 -6.40
CA THR A 248 -11.06 2.08 -7.15
C THR A 248 -11.52 1.94 -8.60
N PHE A 249 -12.72 2.44 -8.95
CA PHE A 249 -13.30 2.31 -10.30
C PHE A 249 -13.22 3.57 -11.16
N ARG A 250 -12.46 4.59 -10.72
CA ARG A 250 -12.21 5.79 -11.53
C ARG A 250 -11.55 5.41 -12.85
N GLY A 251 -12.16 5.80 -13.97
CA GLY A 251 -11.64 5.55 -15.31
C GLY A 251 -11.68 4.09 -15.77
N LYS A 252 -12.24 3.16 -14.97
CA LYS A 252 -12.43 1.77 -15.39
C LYS A 252 -13.53 1.67 -16.44
N LEU A 253 -13.42 0.67 -17.30
CA LEU A 253 -14.39 0.31 -18.33
C LEU A 253 -14.79 -1.16 -18.14
N PRO A 254 -16.04 -1.53 -18.48
CA PRO A 254 -16.43 -2.94 -18.55
C PRO A 254 -15.56 -3.68 -19.59
N ALA A 255 -15.42 -5.00 -19.41
CA ALA A 255 -14.64 -5.84 -20.32
C ALA A 255 -15.31 -5.97 -21.69
N ASP A 256 -16.64 -6.04 -21.70
CA ASP A 256 -17.45 -6.15 -22.91
C ASP A 256 -17.74 -4.79 -23.53
N GLU A 257 -17.99 -4.77 -24.83
CA GLU A 257 -18.40 -3.57 -25.54
C GLU A 257 -19.81 -3.13 -25.07
N ILE A 258 -19.99 -1.82 -24.93
CA ILE A 258 -21.27 -1.24 -24.55
C ILE A 258 -22.15 -1.10 -25.79
N ASP A 259 -23.12 -2.00 -25.93
CA ASP A 259 -24.23 -1.88 -26.87
C ASP A 259 -25.43 -1.22 -26.17
N THR A 260 -25.70 0.04 -26.53
CA THR A 260 -26.79 0.82 -25.94
C THR A 260 -28.18 0.40 -26.41
N ASP A 261 -28.26 -0.27 -27.56
CA ASP A 261 -29.54 -0.57 -28.24
C ASP A 261 -30.10 -1.91 -27.77
N SER A 262 -29.23 -2.87 -27.45
CA SER A 262 -29.63 -4.20 -26.96
C SER A 262 -29.50 -4.39 -25.44
N ASP A 263 -29.02 -3.38 -24.70
CA ASP A 263 -28.85 -3.49 -23.25
C ASP A 263 -30.17 -3.83 -22.53
N PRO A 264 -30.23 -4.94 -21.77
CA PRO A 264 -31.48 -5.42 -21.17
C PRO A 264 -31.83 -4.70 -19.86
N ARG A 265 -30.94 -3.86 -19.31
CA ARG A 265 -31.16 -3.22 -18.01
C ARG A 265 -32.33 -2.24 -18.08
N LEU A 266 -33.16 -2.25 -17.04
CA LEU A 266 -34.41 -1.50 -16.96
C LEU A 266 -34.15 0.01 -17.04
N PHE A 267 -33.10 0.51 -16.38
CA PHE A 267 -32.78 1.93 -16.47
C PHE A 267 -32.43 2.34 -17.91
N VAL A 268 -31.79 1.48 -18.70
CA VAL A 268 -31.45 1.76 -20.11
C VAL A 268 -32.72 1.79 -20.97
N ALA A 269 -33.66 0.87 -20.73
CA ALA A 269 -34.97 0.91 -21.38
C ALA A 269 -35.71 2.22 -21.09
N GLN A 270 -35.71 2.67 -19.83
CA GLN A 270 -36.31 3.95 -19.43
C GLN A 270 -35.68 5.15 -20.14
N LEU A 271 -34.35 5.21 -20.22
CA LEU A 271 -33.65 6.32 -20.90
C LEU A 271 -33.97 6.39 -22.40
N ARG A 272 -34.15 5.24 -23.06
CA ARG A 272 -34.61 5.18 -24.45
C ARG A 272 -36.06 5.68 -24.58
N GLU A 273 -36.93 5.33 -23.65
CA GLU A 273 -38.34 5.70 -23.64
C GLU A 273 -38.55 7.23 -23.57
N ILE A 274 -37.75 7.92 -22.75
CA ILE A 274 -37.74 9.39 -22.64
C ILE A 274 -36.88 10.09 -23.71
N GLY A 275 -36.33 9.36 -24.68
CA GLY A 275 -35.62 9.91 -25.83
C GLY A 275 -34.21 10.42 -25.56
N ILE A 276 -33.50 9.88 -24.56
CA ILE A 276 -32.10 10.22 -24.32
C ILE A 276 -31.22 9.61 -25.42
N SER A 277 -30.24 10.38 -25.90
CA SER A 277 -29.36 9.96 -26.99
C SER A 277 -28.43 8.80 -26.60
N SER A 278 -28.06 7.96 -27.57
CA SER A 278 -27.19 6.79 -27.33
C SER A 278 -25.86 7.14 -26.66
N ASN A 279 -25.26 8.30 -26.96
CA ASN A 279 -24.03 8.75 -26.29
C ASN A 279 -24.22 9.03 -24.79
N ARG A 280 -25.36 9.62 -24.41
CA ARG A 280 -25.71 9.86 -23.01
C ARG A 280 -26.08 8.55 -22.31
N ILE A 281 -26.77 7.64 -22.99
CA ILE A 281 -27.04 6.28 -22.48
C ILE A 281 -25.74 5.51 -22.23
N ARG A 282 -24.77 5.57 -23.16
CA ARG A 282 -23.44 4.97 -22.97
C ARG A 282 -22.76 5.51 -21.71
N SER A 283 -22.88 6.81 -21.46
CA SER A 283 -22.33 7.45 -20.27
C SER A 283 -23.05 6.98 -18.99
N ALA A 284 -24.38 6.87 -19.02
CA ALA A 284 -25.18 6.31 -17.94
C ALA A 284 -24.80 4.85 -17.61
N ILE A 285 -24.56 4.03 -18.64
CA ILE A 285 -24.09 2.64 -18.48
C ILE A 285 -22.72 2.60 -17.78
N LEU A 286 -21.81 3.49 -18.13
CA LEU A 286 -20.51 3.59 -17.47
C LEU A 286 -20.64 4.02 -16.01
N ASP A 287 -21.49 5.01 -15.73
CA ASP A 287 -21.73 5.48 -14.36
C ASP A 287 -22.39 4.38 -13.51
N TYR A 288 -23.40 3.68 -14.04
CA TYR A 288 -24.00 2.49 -13.42
C TYR A 288 -22.94 1.43 -13.09
N TYR A 289 -22.14 1.03 -14.09
CA TYR A 289 -21.14 -0.02 -13.93
C TYR A 289 -20.14 0.33 -12.84
N ARG A 290 -19.59 1.56 -12.89
CA ARG A 290 -18.60 2.01 -11.91
C ARG A 290 -19.22 2.13 -10.52
N ALA A 291 -20.44 2.64 -10.38
CA ALA A 291 -21.11 2.72 -9.08
C ALA A 291 -21.40 1.34 -8.49
N PHE A 292 -21.90 0.41 -9.32
CA PHE A 292 -22.22 -0.95 -8.90
C PHE A 292 -20.97 -1.69 -8.41
N GLU A 293 -19.90 -1.65 -9.20
CA GLU A 293 -18.63 -2.28 -8.85
C GLU A 293 -17.94 -1.59 -7.65
N GLN A 294 -17.99 -0.27 -7.58
CA GLN A 294 -17.44 0.50 -6.47
C GLN A 294 -18.15 0.17 -5.15
N ARG A 295 -19.49 0.11 -5.16
CA ARG A 295 -20.30 -0.31 -4.00
C ARG A 295 -20.01 -1.77 -3.62
N SER A 296 -19.88 -2.65 -4.62
CA SER A 296 -19.53 -4.06 -4.39
C SER A 296 -18.14 -4.22 -3.77
N ALA A 297 -17.16 -3.40 -4.19
CA ALA A 297 -15.84 -3.39 -3.57
C ALA A 297 -15.90 -2.93 -2.11
N TRP A 298 -16.62 -1.85 -1.81
CA TRP A 298 -16.80 -1.38 -0.43
C TRP A 298 -17.48 -2.43 0.46
N ALA A 299 -18.47 -3.15 -0.07
CA ALA A 299 -19.14 -4.22 0.67
C ALA A 299 -18.21 -5.42 0.94
N ARG A 300 -17.46 -5.88 -0.07
CA ARG A 300 -16.48 -6.98 0.09
C ARG A 300 -15.38 -6.65 1.09
N GLU A 301 -14.97 -5.39 1.15
CA GLU A 301 -13.96 -4.89 2.09
C GLU A 301 -14.54 -4.47 3.44
N ASN A 302 -15.85 -4.67 3.67
CA ASN A 302 -16.56 -4.32 4.91
C ASN A 302 -16.36 -2.86 5.34
N LEU A 303 -16.38 -1.93 4.37
CA LEU A 303 -16.16 -0.48 4.59
C LEU A 303 -17.46 0.29 4.87
N LEU A 304 -18.59 -0.34 4.58
CA LEU A 304 -19.93 0.22 4.75
C LEU A 304 -20.48 -0.15 6.12
N VAL A 305 -21.14 0.80 6.78
CA VAL A 305 -21.89 0.55 8.02
C VAL A 305 -23.21 -0.14 7.67
N LEU A 306 -23.69 -1.03 8.54
CA LEU A 306 -25.00 -1.68 8.36
C LEU A 306 -26.11 -0.63 8.21
N GLY A 307 -26.91 -0.71 7.13
CA GLY A 307 -27.98 0.24 6.85
C GLY A 307 -27.54 1.51 6.10
N GLU A 308 -26.24 1.77 5.95
CA GLU A 308 -25.72 3.01 5.35
C GLU A 308 -26.15 3.17 3.89
N VAL A 309 -26.17 2.07 3.14
CA VAL A 309 -26.54 2.06 1.73
C VAL A 309 -28.03 2.32 1.58
N GLU A 310 -28.85 1.70 2.43
CA GLU A 310 -30.29 1.88 2.46
C GLU A 310 -30.66 3.32 2.81
N GLU A 311 -30.08 3.89 3.87
CA GLU A 311 -30.28 5.30 4.24
C GLU A 311 -29.83 6.26 3.13
N TYR A 312 -28.75 5.92 2.42
CA TYR A 312 -28.29 6.69 1.27
C TYR A 312 -29.27 6.63 0.10
N GLU A 313 -29.75 5.44 -0.24
CA GLU A 313 -30.74 5.23 -1.28
C GLU A 313 -32.06 5.94 -0.98
N ASP A 314 -32.53 5.88 0.28
CA ASP A 314 -33.76 6.57 0.70
C ASP A 314 -33.63 8.09 0.53
N ARG A 315 -32.47 8.69 0.86
CA ARG A 315 -32.22 10.11 0.59
C ARG A 315 -32.26 10.45 -0.90
N LEU A 316 -31.71 9.59 -1.75
CA LEU A 316 -31.74 9.80 -3.20
C LEU A 316 -33.17 9.70 -3.74
N THR A 317 -33.93 8.70 -3.29
CA THR A 317 -35.33 8.51 -3.68
C THR A 317 -36.21 9.67 -3.21
N ASP A 318 -36.04 10.14 -1.97
CA ASP A 318 -36.80 11.27 -1.44
C ASP A 318 -36.55 12.55 -2.25
N GLU A 319 -35.28 12.88 -2.53
CA GLU A 319 -34.94 14.08 -3.28
C GLU A 319 -35.38 13.98 -4.75
N TRP A 320 -35.22 12.80 -5.36
CA TRP A 320 -35.77 12.53 -6.69
C TRP A 320 -37.29 12.70 -6.71
N GLY A 321 -38.00 12.23 -5.68
CA GLY A 321 -39.46 12.37 -5.56
C GLY A 321 -39.90 13.84 -5.60
N ARG A 322 -39.22 14.72 -4.87
CA ARG A 322 -39.49 16.17 -4.89
C ARG A 322 -39.32 16.79 -6.27
N TYR A 323 -38.23 16.47 -6.96
CA TYR A 323 -37.98 16.99 -8.31
C TYR A 323 -38.90 16.39 -9.36
N LYS A 324 -39.28 15.11 -9.20
CA LYS A 324 -40.27 14.45 -10.04
C LYS A 324 -41.62 15.16 -9.94
N ASP A 325 -42.08 15.48 -8.73
CA ASP A 325 -43.36 16.18 -8.54
C ASP A 325 -43.35 17.54 -9.23
N VAL A 326 -42.25 18.30 -9.16
CA VAL A 326 -42.07 19.57 -9.89
C VAL A 326 -42.05 19.37 -11.40
N ALA A 327 -41.29 18.38 -11.89
CA ALA A 327 -41.17 18.12 -13.32
C ALA A 327 -42.50 17.67 -13.95
N PHE A 328 -43.34 16.98 -13.17
CA PHE A 328 -44.59 16.39 -13.65
C PHE A 328 -45.83 17.23 -13.29
N GLU A 329 -45.68 18.31 -12.52
CA GLU A 329 -46.78 19.12 -11.96
C GLU A 329 -47.82 19.58 -13.00
N LYS A 330 -47.38 19.87 -14.22
CA LYS A 330 -48.23 20.41 -15.30
C LYS A 330 -48.85 19.34 -16.20
N LEU A 331 -48.53 18.08 -15.96
CA LEU A 331 -49.01 16.97 -16.78
C LEU A 331 -50.42 16.55 -16.35
N THR A 332 -51.19 16.06 -17.31
CA THR A 332 -52.54 15.53 -17.17
C THR A 332 -52.65 14.16 -17.84
N ASP A 333 -53.73 13.44 -17.58
CA ASP A 333 -53.98 12.12 -18.19
C ASP A 333 -54.10 12.17 -19.74
N ASP A 334 -54.41 13.34 -20.30
CA ASP A 334 -54.49 13.57 -21.75
C ASP A 334 -53.22 14.18 -22.35
N SER A 335 -52.15 14.35 -21.55
CA SER A 335 -50.89 14.90 -22.03
C SER A 335 -50.28 14.04 -23.13
N ALA A 336 -49.84 14.68 -24.21
CA ALA A 336 -49.21 14.02 -25.35
C ALA A 336 -47.90 13.34 -24.94
N GLU A 337 -47.56 12.23 -25.62
CA GLU A 337 -46.33 11.46 -25.34
C GLU A 337 -45.06 12.32 -25.36
N ASP A 338 -44.96 13.28 -26.29
CA ASP A 338 -43.81 14.18 -26.38
C ASP A 338 -43.66 15.05 -25.12
N ALA A 339 -44.76 15.49 -24.51
CA ALA A 339 -44.72 16.25 -23.25
C ALA A 339 -44.31 15.36 -22.07
N LEU A 340 -44.75 14.09 -22.04
CA LEU A 340 -44.33 13.12 -21.03
C LEU A 340 -42.82 12.81 -21.13
N ARG A 341 -42.31 12.67 -22.36
CA ARG A 341 -40.88 12.48 -22.63
C ARG A 341 -40.06 13.70 -22.23
N GLU A 342 -40.51 14.91 -22.57
CA GLU A 342 -39.83 16.15 -22.20
C GLU A 342 -39.74 16.33 -20.68
N ALA A 343 -40.81 16.01 -19.96
CA ALA A 343 -40.82 16.05 -18.50
C ALA A 343 -39.84 15.02 -17.91
N GLY A 344 -39.82 13.79 -18.45
CA GLY A 344 -38.86 12.76 -18.03
C GLY A 344 -37.41 13.12 -18.35
N ALA A 345 -37.16 13.73 -19.52
CA ALA A 345 -35.83 14.24 -19.88
C ALA A 345 -35.39 15.39 -18.96
N THR A 346 -36.30 16.27 -18.56
CA THR A 346 -36.04 17.33 -17.57
C THR A 346 -35.62 16.75 -16.22
N LEU A 347 -36.37 15.76 -15.72
CA LEU A 347 -36.04 15.07 -14.47
C LEU A 347 -34.69 14.34 -14.55
N TYR A 348 -34.40 13.69 -15.67
CA TYR A 348 -33.12 13.03 -15.90
C TYR A 348 -31.96 14.03 -15.98
N ASN A 349 -32.15 15.18 -16.63
CA ASN A 349 -31.14 16.24 -16.70
C ASN A 349 -30.79 16.77 -15.30
N TRP A 350 -31.78 16.91 -14.41
CA TRP A 350 -31.51 17.25 -13.01
C TRP A 350 -30.60 16.21 -12.34
N ALA A 351 -30.94 14.92 -12.49
CA ALA A 351 -30.15 13.83 -11.91
C ALA A 351 -28.70 13.82 -12.43
N GLU A 352 -28.50 14.12 -13.71
CA GLU A 352 -27.18 14.12 -14.34
C GLU A 352 -26.32 15.36 -13.97
N PHE A 353 -26.91 16.55 -13.99
CA PHE A 353 -26.14 17.80 -13.96
C PHE A 353 -26.23 18.59 -12.65
N GLU A 354 -27.31 18.42 -11.89
CA GLU A 354 -27.57 19.25 -10.70
C GLU A 354 -27.25 18.53 -9.39
N THR A 355 -27.49 17.22 -9.31
CA THR A 355 -27.30 16.45 -8.06
C THR A 355 -25.85 16.47 -7.54
N GLY A 356 -24.85 16.52 -8.43
CA GLY A 356 -23.44 16.60 -8.05
C GLY A 356 -23.06 17.87 -7.26
N LYS A 357 -23.90 18.91 -7.32
CA LYS A 357 -23.74 20.16 -6.58
C LYS A 357 -24.33 20.08 -5.16
N ILE A 358 -25.10 19.03 -4.85
CA ILE A 358 -25.82 18.86 -3.59
C ILE A 358 -25.05 17.89 -2.70
N GLU A 359 -24.28 18.41 -1.75
CA GLU A 359 -23.39 17.59 -0.91
C GLU A 359 -24.13 16.57 -0.04
N SER A 360 -25.35 16.89 0.38
CA SER A 360 -26.20 15.99 1.19
C SER A 360 -26.65 14.74 0.44
N LEU A 361 -26.55 14.73 -0.89
CA LEU A 361 -26.81 13.55 -1.72
C LEU A 361 -25.59 12.66 -1.90
N ARG A 362 -24.44 12.94 -1.28
CA ARG A 362 -23.31 12.00 -1.31
C ARG A 362 -23.53 10.89 -0.27
N ILE A 363 -23.02 9.69 -0.55
CA ILE A 363 -23.03 8.59 0.45
C ILE A 363 -22.25 8.98 1.71
N ARG A 364 -21.10 9.63 1.52
CA ARG A 364 -20.33 10.34 2.55
C ARG A 364 -19.78 11.64 2.00
N ALA A 365 -19.54 12.63 2.86
CA ALA A 365 -19.19 13.99 2.45
C ALA A 365 -18.00 14.08 1.47
N ARG A 366 -16.97 13.22 1.63
CA ARG A 366 -15.75 13.22 0.83
C ARG A 366 -15.76 12.22 -0.35
N VAL A 367 -16.85 11.48 -0.55
CA VAL A 367 -17.05 10.67 -1.76
C VAL A 367 -17.60 11.58 -2.86
N THR A 368 -16.69 12.19 -3.61
CA THR A 368 -17.01 13.30 -4.55
C THR A 368 -17.14 12.86 -6.00
N GLU A 369 -16.85 11.60 -6.30
CA GLU A 369 -16.84 11.02 -7.63
C GLU A 369 -18.24 11.00 -8.24
N PRO A 370 -18.49 11.74 -9.34
CA PRO A 370 -19.84 11.90 -9.88
C PRO A 370 -20.51 10.58 -10.29
N TYR A 371 -19.71 9.61 -10.75
CA TYR A 371 -20.23 8.31 -11.17
C TYR A 371 -20.89 7.55 -10.02
N VAL A 372 -20.45 7.75 -8.77
CA VAL A 372 -21.06 7.09 -7.59
C VAL A 372 -22.50 7.56 -7.44
N LEU A 373 -22.72 8.87 -7.49
CA LEU A 373 -24.04 9.47 -7.32
C LEU A 373 -24.95 9.17 -8.51
N ARG A 374 -24.51 9.50 -9.74
CA ARG A 374 -25.29 9.28 -10.97
C ARG A 374 -25.62 7.81 -11.17
N GLY A 375 -24.61 6.95 -11.00
CA GLY A 375 -24.78 5.50 -11.08
C GLY A 375 -25.72 4.95 -10.02
N SER A 376 -25.81 5.57 -8.83
CA SER A 376 -26.79 5.16 -7.81
C SER A 376 -28.23 5.40 -8.25
N PHE A 377 -28.52 6.50 -8.94
CA PHE A 377 -29.85 6.69 -9.54
C PHE A 377 -30.16 5.63 -10.60
N HIS A 378 -29.17 5.24 -11.41
CA HIS A 378 -29.35 4.14 -12.36
C HIS A 378 -29.59 2.80 -11.67
N ILE A 379 -28.87 2.50 -10.58
CA ILE A 379 -29.10 1.30 -9.76
C ILE A 379 -30.52 1.30 -9.18
N LEU A 380 -30.99 2.45 -8.67
CA LEU A 380 -32.36 2.59 -8.16
C LEU A 380 -33.42 2.41 -9.26
N ALA A 381 -33.15 2.92 -10.47
CA ALA A 381 -34.00 2.73 -11.64
C ALA A 381 -33.94 1.32 -12.25
N ASP A 382 -32.93 0.52 -11.87
CA ASP A 382 -32.76 -0.88 -12.26
C ASP A 382 -33.22 -1.87 -11.17
N SER A 383 -33.62 -1.37 -10.00
CA SER A 383 -33.90 -2.21 -8.83
C SER A 383 -35.14 -3.10 -9.01
N THR A 384 -35.10 -4.27 -8.38
CA THR A 384 -36.18 -5.28 -8.36
C THR A 384 -36.69 -5.48 -6.93
N PRO A 385 -37.98 -5.82 -6.71
CA PRO A 385 -39.01 -6.24 -7.68
C PRO A 385 -39.62 -5.10 -8.51
N GLY A 386 -39.38 -3.84 -8.16
CA GLY A 386 -39.75 -2.68 -8.95
C GLY A 386 -38.83 -1.52 -8.62
N PRO A 387 -38.63 -0.57 -9.56
CA PRO A 387 -37.63 0.46 -9.37
C PRO A 387 -38.09 1.51 -8.35
N LYS A 388 -37.18 1.88 -7.45
CA LYS A 388 -37.39 2.96 -6.47
C LYS A 388 -37.39 4.37 -7.10
N VAL A 389 -36.81 4.50 -8.30
CA VAL A 389 -36.69 5.75 -9.08
C VAL A 389 -37.07 5.45 -10.52
N TYR A 390 -37.79 6.35 -11.18
CA TYR A 390 -38.14 6.20 -12.59
C TYR A 390 -38.12 7.53 -13.35
N TRP A 391 -38.00 7.47 -14.67
CA TRP A 391 -37.84 8.69 -15.48
C TRP A 391 -39.10 9.09 -16.25
N HIS A 392 -39.92 8.14 -16.66
CA HIS A 392 -41.14 8.44 -17.43
C HIS A 392 -42.39 8.53 -16.53
N PRO A 393 -43.28 9.53 -16.69
CA PRO A 393 -44.46 9.70 -15.83
C PRO A 393 -45.37 8.46 -15.73
N ARG A 394 -45.54 7.74 -16.84
CA ARG A 394 -46.36 6.53 -16.94
C ARG A 394 -45.56 5.23 -16.80
N PHE A 395 -44.32 5.30 -16.32
CA PHE A 395 -43.42 4.16 -16.31
C PHE A 395 -43.98 2.98 -15.49
N LEU A 396 -44.43 3.25 -14.26
CA LEU A 396 -44.96 2.22 -13.37
C LEU A 396 -46.24 1.58 -13.93
N ASP A 397 -47.14 2.37 -14.53
CA ASP A 397 -48.35 1.86 -15.18
C ASP A 397 -48.01 0.94 -16.35
N ARG A 398 -47.04 1.35 -17.18
CA ARG A 398 -46.55 0.54 -18.32
C ARG A 398 -45.91 -0.76 -17.82
N LEU A 399 -45.11 -0.70 -16.76
CA LEU A 399 -44.48 -1.88 -16.17
C LEU A 399 -45.52 -2.85 -15.57
N GLY A 400 -46.53 -2.34 -14.87
CA GLY A 400 -47.63 -3.13 -14.31
C GLY A 400 -48.42 -3.88 -15.39
N ASN A 401 -48.70 -3.20 -16.51
CA ASN A 401 -49.38 -3.81 -17.68
C ASN A 401 -48.56 -4.94 -18.31
N VAL A 402 -47.23 -4.80 -18.38
CA VAL A 402 -46.33 -5.84 -18.92
C VAL A 402 -46.20 -7.03 -17.98
N LEU A 403 -46.20 -6.81 -16.67
CA LEU A 403 -46.07 -7.86 -15.65
C LEU A 403 -47.42 -8.54 -15.30
N GLY A 404 -48.52 -8.12 -15.92
CA GLY A 404 -49.84 -8.76 -15.74
C GLY A 404 -50.51 -8.47 -14.38
N VAL A 405 -50.05 -7.45 -13.65
CA VAL A 405 -50.71 -6.97 -12.43
C VAL A 405 -51.68 -5.89 -12.85
N ALA A 406 -52.90 -6.29 -13.23
CA ALA A 406 -54.01 -5.36 -13.37
C ALA A 406 -54.39 -4.81 -11.97
N SER A 407 -54.78 -3.53 -11.98
CA SER A 407 -55.10 -2.64 -10.85
C SER A 407 -55.78 -3.24 -9.63
#